data_AF-A0AAJ5ZD14-F1
#
_entry.id   AF-A0AAJ5ZD14-F1
#
_cell.length_a   1.000
_cell.length_b   1.000
_cell.length_c   1.000
_cell.angle_alpha   90.00
_cell.angle_beta   90.00
_cell.angle_gamma   90.00
#
_symmetry.space_group_name_H-M   'P 1'
#
loop_
_entity.id
_entity.type
_entity.pdbx_description
1 polymer ?
#
loop_
_entity_poly.entity_id
_entity_poly.type
_entity_poly.pdbx_seq_one_letter_code
_entity_poly.pdbx_strand_id
1 'polypeptide(L)'
;MFSKQVDRVFTKFTDLPQHLQYVAAGLICFICEGMDETVHYFGDVASCEAKEFSRKKLNKRTQEILSKYAGKPEIVAIVQSHKYISGVLRRLLKEGQSFGVVNTALFTWLLYTDRFMYLMLNDHGMPETSVECAYPATHYSEELRVGRRLEDDTMSHYLDELERELRFYNVIK
;
A
#
# COMPACT_ATOMS: atom_id res chain seq x y z
N MET A 1 -11.28 -17.51 9.51
CA MET A 1 -12.01 -16.25 9.13
C MET A 1 -11.17 -15.35 8.22
N PHE A 2 -9.87 -15.24 8.50
CA PHE A 2 -8.91 -14.37 7.83
C PHE A 2 -8.49 -14.78 6.42
N SER A 3 -8.68 -16.04 6.03
CA SER A 3 -8.44 -16.50 4.64
C SER A 3 -9.32 -15.82 3.59
N LYS A 4 -10.38 -15.10 4.01
CA LYS A 4 -11.20 -14.26 3.12
C LYS A 4 -10.64 -12.85 2.91
N GLN A 5 -9.64 -12.43 3.68
CA GLN A 5 -8.97 -11.14 3.58
C GLN A 5 -7.79 -11.16 2.58
N VAL A 6 -7.72 -12.19 1.73
CA VAL A 6 -6.70 -12.28 0.69
C VAL A 6 -6.80 -11.06 -0.22
N ASP A 7 -5.70 -10.33 -0.31
CA ASP A 7 -5.58 -9.15 -1.16
C ASP A 7 -5.43 -9.55 -2.63
N ARG A 8 -5.56 -8.60 -3.54
CA ARG A 8 -5.34 -8.80 -4.97
C ARG A 8 -3.85 -8.89 -5.27
N VAL A 9 -3.49 -9.84 -6.13
CA VAL A 9 -2.10 -9.99 -6.62
C VAL A 9 -1.71 -8.76 -7.43
N PHE A 10 -0.52 -8.24 -7.18
CA PHE A 10 0.05 -7.18 -7.98
C PHE A 10 0.57 -7.73 -9.31
N THR A 11 0.16 -7.11 -10.41
CA THR A 11 0.65 -7.41 -11.77
C THR A 11 1.51 -6.26 -12.30
N LYS A 12 0.90 -5.08 -12.44
CA LYS A 12 1.54 -3.83 -12.90
C LYS A 12 0.75 -2.63 -12.39
N PHE A 13 1.41 -1.48 -12.26
CA PHE A 13 0.76 -0.27 -11.73
C PHE A 13 -0.45 0.18 -12.56
N THR A 14 -0.43 -0.01 -13.88
CA THR A 14 -1.55 0.37 -14.75
C THR A 14 -2.82 -0.46 -14.55
N ASP A 15 -2.71 -1.66 -13.97
CA ASP A 15 -3.86 -2.54 -13.68
C ASP A 15 -4.51 -2.24 -12.34
N LEU A 16 -3.86 -1.41 -11.51
CA LEU A 16 -4.41 -1.02 -10.23
C LEU A 16 -5.71 -0.24 -10.43
N PRO A 17 -6.68 -0.35 -9.51
CA PRO A 17 -7.76 0.61 -9.39
C PRO A 17 -7.23 2.05 -9.40
N GLN A 18 -7.97 2.98 -10.02
CA GLN A 18 -7.48 4.34 -10.29
C GLN A 18 -7.00 5.06 -9.02
N HIS A 19 -7.68 4.89 -7.89
CA HIS A 19 -7.27 5.47 -6.62
C HIS A 19 -5.94 4.91 -6.11
N LEU A 20 -5.68 3.62 -6.32
CA LEU A 20 -4.41 2.99 -5.96
C LEU A 20 -3.28 3.37 -6.92
N GLN A 21 -3.59 3.69 -8.18
CA GLN A 21 -2.61 4.30 -9.09
C GLN A 21 -2.14 5.66 -8.56
N TYR A 22 -3.04 6.47 -7.98
CA TYR A 22 -2.65 7.74 -7.39
C TYR A 22 -1.70 7.54 -6.20
N VAL A 23 -2.04 6.63 -5.29
CA VAL A 23 -1.18 6.31 -4.15
C VAL A 23 0.18 5.80 -4.63
N ALA A 24 0.21 4.85 -5.57
CA ALA A 24 1.45 4.34 -6.14
C ALA A 24 2.31 5.45 -6.76
N ALA A 25 1.72 6.30 -7.61
CA ALA A 25 2.42 7.39 -8.26
C ALA A 25 2.99 8.39 -7.23
N GLY A 26 2.21 8.77 -6.22
CA GLY A 26 2.68 9.69 -5.18
C GLY A 26 3.83 9.12 -4.35
N LEU A 27 3.75 7.84 -3.95
CA LEU A 27 4.84 7.18 -3.22
C LEU A 27 6.10 6.99 -4.07
N ILE A 28 5.95 6.63 -5.35
CA ILE A 28 7.08 6.55 -6.29
C ILE A 28 7.69 7.93 -6.53
N CYS A 29 6.85 8.97 -6.64
CA CYS A 29 7.31 10.35 -6.76
C CYS A 29 8.13 10.75 -5.52
N PHE A 30 7.73 10.33 -4.33
CA PHE A 30 8.47 10.60 -3.10
C PHE A 30 9.86 10.00 -3.11
N ILE A 31 9.97 8.72 -3.51
CA ILE A 31 11.25 8.02 -3.62
C ILE A 31 12.15 8.69 -4.68
N CYS A 32 11.57 9.17 -5.79
CA CYS A 32 12.35 9.62 -6.95
C CYS A 32 12.67 11.12 -6.97
N GLU A 33 11.77 11.97 -6.47
CA GLU A 33 11.81 13.42 -6.59
C GLU A 33 11.77 14.12 -5.22
N GLY A 34 11.39 13.40 -4.16
CA GLY A 34 11.33 13.92 -2.80
C GLY A 34 9.99 14.54 -2.41
N MET A 35 10.01 15.26 -1.28
CA MET A 35 8.81 15.67 -0.56
C MET A 35 8.00 16.75 -1.28
N ASP A 36 8.65 17.79 -1.79
CA ASP A 36 7.94 18.96 -2.36
C ASP A 36 7.02 18.56 -3.51
N GLU A 37 7.54 17.78 -4.47
CA GLU A 37 6.74 17.34 -5.61
C GLU A 37 5.66 16.33 -5.24
N THR A 38 5.91 15.53 -4.21
CA THR A 38 4.94 14.59 -3.67
C THR A 38 3.77 15.31 -3.01
N VAL A 39 4.06 16.35 -2.22
CA VAL A 39 3.03 17.17 -1.57
C VAL A 39 2.19 17.88 -2.62
N HIS A 40 2.81 18.44 -3.67
CA HIS A 40 2.07 19.02 -4.79
C HIS A 40 1.19 17.99 -5.51
N TYR A 41 1.73 16.79 -5.77
CA TYR A 41 0.96 15.73 -6.43
C TYR A 41 -0.24 15.26 -5.58
N PHE A 42 -0.03 14.97 -4.30
CA PHE A 42 -1.14 14.57 -3.42
C PHE A 42 -2.12 15.72 -3.15
N GLY A 43 -1.65 16.98 -3.19
CA GLY A 43 -2.51 18.16 -3.22
C GLY A 43 -3.46 18.17 -4.42
N ASP A 44 -2.95 17.92 -5.64
CA ASP A 44 -3.79 17.79 -6.83
C ASP A 44 -4.81 16.63 -6.71
N VAL A 45 -4.39 15.50 -6.10
CA VAL A 45 -5.30 14.37 -5.84
C VAL A 45 -6.42 14.78 -4.89
N ALA A 46 -6.08 15.42 -3.77
CA ALA A 46 -7.05 15.88 -2.79
C ALA A 46 -8.03 16.89 -3.41
N SER A 47 -7.54 17.88 -4.16
CA SER A 47 -8.39 18.84 -4.89
C SER A 47 -9.26 18.15 -5.95
N CYS A 48 -8.80 17.07 -6.59
CA CYS A 48 -9.61 16.30 -7.54
C CYS A 48 -10.74 15.54 -6.84
N GLU A 49 -10.49 14.96 -5.67
CA GLU A 49 -11.52 14.30 -4.87
C GLU A 49 -12.53 15.30 -4.28
N ALA A 50 -12.08 16.53 -3.97
CA ALA A 50 -12.94 17.66 -3.63
C ALA A 50 -13.72 18.26 -4.83
N LYS A 51 -13.50 17.75 -6.06
CA LYS A 51 -14.09 18.22 -7.32
C LYS A 51 -13.66 19.63 -7.74
N GLU A 52 -12.53 20.10 -7.24
CA GLU A 52 -11.92 21.40 -7.55
C GLU A 52 -10.80 21.29 -8.60
N PHE A 53 -10.36 20.08 -8.90
CA PHE A 53 -9.32 19.81 -9.90
C PHE A 53 -9.80 18.82 -10.97
N SER A 54 -9.26 18.97 -12.20
CA SER A 54 -9.66 18.14 -13.34
C SER A 54 -9.13 16.71 -13.20
N ARG A 55 -10.03 15.74 -13.07
CA ARG A 55 -9.71 14.30 -13.07
C ARG A 55 -8.93 13.86 -14.32
N LYS A 56 -9.23 14.44 -15.49
CA LYS A 56 -8.49 14.16 -16.73
C LYS A 56 -7.03 14.60 -16.63
N LYS A 57 -6.76 15.78 -16.06
CA LYS A 57 -5.39 16.28 -15.85
C LYS A 57 -4.65 15.42 -14.84
N LEU A 58 -5.29 15.07 -13.73
CA LEU A 58 -4.71 14.19 -12.71
C LEU A 58 -4.34 12.81 -13.26
N ASN A 59 -5.25 12.19 -14.02
CA ASN A 59 -4.99 10.90 -14.66
C ASN A 59 -3.76 10.97 -15.58
N LYS A 60 -3.66 12.03 -16.39
CA LYS A 60 -2.50 12.24 -17.26
C LYS A 60 -1.20 12.35 -16.45
N ARG A 61 -1.16 13.23 -15.43
CA ARG A 61 0.01 13.41 -14.55
C ARG A 61 0.41 12.09 -13.86
N THR A 62 -0.58 11.32 -13.41
CA THR A 62 -0.36 9.99 -12.80
C THR A 62 0.32 9.03 -13.78
N GLN A 63 -0.15 8.95 -15.02
CA GLN A 63 0.47 8.09 -16.03
C GLN A 63 1.88 8.55 -16.40
N GLU A 64 2.14 9.87 -16.43
CA GLU A 64 3.47 10.43 -16.66
C GLU A 64 4.45 10.01 -15.55
N ILE A 65 4.07 10.10 -14.29
CA ILE A 65 4.90 9.64 -13.16
C ILE A 65 5.15 8.13 -13.25
N LEU A 66 4.10 7.32 -13.43
CA LEU A 66 4.24 5.87 -13.50
C LEU A 66 5.12 5.43 -14.68
N SER A 67 4.93 6.01 -15.86
CA SER A 67 5.75 5.69 -17.03
C SER A 67 7.21 6.13 -16.88
N LYS A 68 7.46 7.25 -16.18
CA LYS A 68 8.82 7.77 -15.96
C LYS A 68 9.61 6.97 -14.93
N TYR A 69 8.96 6.51 -13.86
CA TYR A 69 9.67 5.99 -12.68
C TYR A 69 9.40 4.52 -12.33
N ALA A 70 8.30 3.91 -12.78
CA ALA A 70 7.97 2.54 -12.36
C ALA A 70 9.01 1.49 -12.80
N GLY A 71 9.76 1.78 -13.87
CA GLY A 71 10.84 0.91 -14.37
C GLY A 71 12.20 1.11 -13.71
N LYS A 72 12.33 2.04 -12.75
CA LYS A 72 13.60 2.25 -12.05
C LYS A 72 13.98 1.03 -11.19
N PRO A 73 15.28 0.67 -11.10
CA PRO A 73 15.73 -0.55 -10.42
C PRO A 73 15.20 -0.71 -9.00
N GLU A 74 15.17 0.37 -8.23
CA GLU A 74 14.67 0.39 -6.85
C GLU A 74 13.16 0.07 -6.78
N ILE A 75 12.37 0.58 -7.72
CA ILE A 75 10.91 0.33 -7.78
C ILE A 75 10.64 -1.10 -8.26
N VAL A 76 11.40 -1.57 -9.26
CA VAL A 76 11.30 -2.94 -9.77
C VAL A 76 11.65 -3.95 -8.68
N ALA A 77 12.69 -3.69 -7.88
CA ALA A 77 13.08 -4.56 -6.77
C ALA A 77 11.95 -4.70 -5.73
N ILE A 78 11.27 -3.60 -5.39
CA ILE A 78 10.12 -3.60 -4.49
C ILE A 78 8.96 -4.43 -5.06
N VAL A 79 8.62 -4.21 -6.34
CA VAL A 79 7.53 -4.94 -7.00
C VAL A 79 7.81 -6.43 -7.07
N GLN A 80 9.07 -6.83 -7.29
CA GLN A 80 9.47 -8.23 -7.37
C GLN A 80 9.51 -8.93 -6.01
N SER A 81 9.63 -8.18 -4.91
CA SER A 81 9.71 -8.76 -3.56
C SER A 81 8.36 -8.99 -2.89
N HIS A 82 7.25 -8.55 -3.50
CA HIS A 82 5.92 -8.60 -2.89
C HIS A 82 4.85 -9.13 -3.85
N LYS A 83 4.03 -10.07 -3.38
CA LYS A 83 2.96 -10.69 -4.18
C LYS A 83 1.74 -9.76 -4.31
N TYR A 84 1.32 -9.15 -3.22
CA TYR A 84 0.05 -8.43 -3.12
C TYR A 84 0.19 -6.93 -3.32
N ILE A 85 -0.87 -6.28 -3.79
CA ILE A 85 -0.91 -4.82 -4.00
C ILE A 85 -0.59 -4.08 -2.69
N SER A 86 -1.21 -4.46 -1.59
CA SER A 86 -0.98 -3.86 -0.27
C SER A 86 0.47 -4.04 0.19
N GLY A 87 1.09 -5.19 -0.07
CA GLY A 87 2.51 -5.43 0.20
C GLY A 87 3.41 -4.49 -0.60
N VAL A 88 3.16 -4.36 -1.91
CA VAL A 88 3.89 -3.43 -2.79
C VAL A 88 3.75 -1.98 -2.33
N LEU A 89 2.52 -1.51 -2.09
CA LEU A 89 2.28 -0.12 -1.69
C LEU A 89 2.84 0.18 -0.29
N ARG A 90 2.72 -0.76 0.65
CA ARG A 90 3.30 -0.62 2.00
C ARG A 90 4.83 -0.62 1.94
N ARG A 91 5.44 -1.38 1.02
CA ARG A 91 6.89 -1.32 0.80
C ARG A 91 7.33 0.00 0.18
N LEU A 92 6.60 0.52 -0.81
CA LEU A 92 6.89 1.86 -1.37
C LEU A 92 6.83 2.94 -0.28
N LEU A 93 5.83 2.88 0.60
CA LEU A 93 5.73 3.78 1.75
C LEU A 93 6.97 3.65 2.67
N LYS A 94 7.35 2.42 3.02
CA LYS A 94 8.53 2.14 3.85
C LYS A 94 9.82 2.70 3.24
N GLU A 95 10.06 2.45 1.96
CA GLU A 95 11.27 2.94 1.28
C GLU A 95 11.28 4.47 1.19
N GLY A 96 10.11 5.07 0.95
CA GLY A 96 9.93 6.52 1.01
C GLY A 96 10.41 7.08 2.34
N GLN A 97 10.08 6.46 3.49
CA GLN A 97 10.46 6.97 4.81
C GLN A 97 11.98 7.15 5.03
N SER A 98 12.83 6.50 4.22
CA SER A 98 14.28 6.73 4.24
C SER A 98 14.70 8.11 3.72
N PHE A 99 13.84 8.78 2.94
CA PHE A 99 14.08 10.09 2.33
C PHE A 99 13.37 11.25 3.05
N GLY A 100 12.47 10.95 4.00
CA GLY A 100 11.73 11.96 4.76
C GLY A 100 10.42 11.43 5.34
N VAL A 101 9.58 12.32 5.86
CA VAL A 101 8.30 11.93 6.46
C VAL A 101 7.23 11.78 5.36
N VAL A 102 6.90 10.54 5.03
CA VAL A 102 5.72 10.18 4.22
C VAL A 102 4.79 9.32 5.07
N ASN A 103 3.53 9.75 5.16
CA ASN A 103 2.51 9.06 5.94
C ASN A 103 1.13 9.25 5.30
N THR A 104 0.15 8.53 5.84
CA THR A 104 -1.25 8.52 5.38
C THR A 104 -1.97 9.86 5.47
N ALA A 105 -1.43 10.86 6.19
CA ALA A 105 -2.01 12.20 6.25
C ALA A 105 -1.96 12.93 4.90
N LEU A 106 -1.02 12.56 4.01
CA LEU A 106 -0.97 13.11 2.65
C LEU A 106 -2.11 12.60 1.74
N PHE A 107 -2.80 11.53 2.13
CA PHE A 107 -3.85 10.91 1.32
C PHE A 107 -5.00 10.37 2.19
N THR A 108 -5.48 11.20 3.13
CA THR A 108 -6.61 10.87 4.03
C THR A 108 -7.91 10.57 3.29
N TRP A 109 -8.09 11.10 2.08
CA TRP A 109 -9.21 10.76 1.19
C TRP A 109 -9.32 9.25 0.95
N LEU A 110 -8.19 8.52 0.99
CA LEU A 110 -8.15 7.07 0.80
C LEU A 110 -8.95 6.32 1.88
N LEU A 111 -9.06 6.84 3.10
CA LEU A 111 -9.88 6.22 4.15
C LEU A 111 -11.33 6.02 3.71
N TYR A 112 -11.87 6.98 2.95
CA TYR A 112 -13.25 6.97 2.47
C TYR A 112 -13.41 6.22 1.15
N THR A 113 -12.35 6.11 0.33
CA THR A 113 -12.38 5.42 -0.97
C THR A 113 -12.03 3.93 -0.87
N ASP A 114 -11.03 3.61 -0.04
CA ASP A 114 -10.47 2.27 0.15
C ASP A 114 -9.92 2.14 1.57
N ARG A 115 -10.84 1.90 2.51
CA ARG A 115 -10.53 1.75 3.93
C ARG A 115 -9.47 0.68 4.19
N PHE A 116 -9.57 -0.47 3.49
CA PHE A 116 -8.62 -1.56 3.63
C PHE A 116 -7.20 -1.10 3.31
N MET A 117 -6.99 -0.44 2.16
CA MET A 117 -5.66 0.05 1.80
C MET A 117 -5.20 1.16 2.73
N TYR A 118 -6.09 2.07 3.14
CA TYR A 118 -5.75 3.11 4.10
C TYR A 118 -5.22 2.52 5.41
N LEU A 119 -5.92 1.52 5.98
CA LEU A 119 -5.48 0.85 7.22
C LEU A 119 -4.16 0.10 7.01
N MET A 120 -3.99 -0.63 5.91
CA MET A 120 -2.73 -1.32 5.56
C MET A 120 -1.51 -0.37 5.56
N LEU A 121 -1.69 0.84 5.04
CA LEU A 121 -0.64 1.86 5.00
C LEU A 121 -0.49 2.60 6.33
N ASN A 122 -1.60 2.88 7.02
CA ASN A 122 -1.61 3.59 8.29
C ASN A 122 -0.97 2.79 9.43
N ASP A 123 -1.18 1.48 9.41
CA ASP A 123 -0.57 0.55 10.38
C ASP A 123 0.93 0.33 10.10
N HIS A 124 1.51 0.98 9.08
CA HIS A 124 2.94 0.91 8.87
C HIS A 124 3.71 1.57 10.01
N GLY A 125 4.62 0.83 10.64
CA GLY A 125 5.41 1.30 11.79
C GLY A 125 4.75 1.08 13.15
N MET A 126 3.50 0.60 13.18
CA MET A 126 2.83 0.22 14.43
C MET A 126 3.21 -1.22 14.85
N PRO A 127 3.26 -1.51 16.16
CA PRO A 127 3.54 -2.86 16.66
C PRO A 127 2.41 -3.85 16.36
N GLU A 128 1.20 -3.34 16.13
CA GLU A 128 -0.02 -4.11 15.88
C GLU A 128 -0.67 -3.65 14.57
N THR A 129 -1.49 -4.52 13.97
CA THR A 129 -2.25 -4.22 12.75
C THR A 129 -3.75 -4.34 13.02
N SER A 130 -4.52 -3.54 12.30
CA SER A 130 -5.97 -3.60 12.25
C SER A 130 -6.43 -5.00 11.86
N VAL A 131 -7.43 -5.53 12.57
CA VAL A 131 -7.96 -6.89 12.34
C VAL A 131 -8.48 -7.11 10.91
N GLU A 132 -8.94 -6.05 10.24
CA GLU A 132 -9.38 -6.04 8.83
C GLU A 132 -8.22 -6.36 7.85
N CYS A 133 -6.99 -6.15 8.28
CA CYS A 133 -5.76 -6.19 7.51
C CYS A 133 -4.82 -7.32 7.94
N ALA A 134 -5.21 -8.13 8.93
CA ALA A 134 -4.31 -9.02 9.63
C ALA A 134 -3.64 -10.05 8.70
N TYR A 135 -4.39 -10.68 7.80
CA TYR A 135 -3.82 -11.62 6.83
C TYR A 135 -2.80 -10.96 5.88
N PRO A 136 -3.14 -9.91 5.10
CA PRO A 136 -2.18 -9.30 4.18
C PRO A 136 -1.01 -8.61 4.90
N ALA A 137 -1.22 -8.07 6.11
CA ALA A 137 -0.14 -7.53 6.93
C ALA A 137 0.85 -8.62 7.37
N THR A 138 0.35 -9.79 7.75
CA THR A 138 1.19 -10.96 8.09
C THR A 138 1.95 -11.45 6.86
N HIS A 139 1.29 -11.55 5.71
CA HIS A 139 1.94 -11.96 4.46
C HIS A 139 3.10 -11.02 4.09
N TYR A 140 2.85 -9.71 4.13
CA TYR A 140 3.88 -8.70 3.93
C TYR A 140 5.05 -8.81 4.93
N SER A 141 4.77 -9.04 6.21
CA SER A 141 5.79 -9.20 7.26
C SER A 141 6.71 -10.39 6.96
N GLU A 142 6.13 -11.50 6.50
CA GLU A 142 6.89 -12.70 6.14
C GLU A 142 7.70 -12.52 4.86
N GLU A 143 7.16 -11.85 3.84
CA GLU A 143 7.94 -11.46 2.66
C GLU A 143 9.15 -10.60 3.02
N LEU A 144 8.98 -9.65 3.95
CA LEU A 144 10.09 -8.87 4.50
C LEU A 144 11.11 -9.73 5.24
N ARG A 145 10.64 -10.67 6.08
CA ARG A 145 11.51 -11.54 6.89
C ARG A 145 12.36 -12.48 6.04
N VAL A 146 11.77 -13.07 5.00
CA VAL A 146 12.46 -13.98 4.08
C VAL A 146 13.23 -13.22 3.00
N GLY A 147 12.89 -11.94 2.76
CA GLY A 147 13.55 -11.08 1.78
C GLY A 147 13.19 -11.41 0.34
N ARG A 148 12.06 -12.10 0.11
CA ARG A 148 11.56 -12.45 -1.22
C ARG A 148 10.05 -12.55 -1.25
N ARG A 149 9.48 -12.48 -2.45
CA ARG A 149 8.08 -12.72 -2.71
C ARG A 149 7.67 -14.15 -2.31
N LEU A 150 6.56 -14.26 -1.59
CA LEU A 150 5.96 -15.53 -1.19
C LEU A 150 4.75 -15.83 -2.08
N GLU A 151 4.81 -16.94 -2.83
CA GLU A 151 3.70 -17.37 -3.69
C GLU A 151 2.59 -18.12 -2.93
N ASP A 152 2.87 -18.57 -1.71
CA ASP A 152 1.89 -19.30 -0.90
C ASP A 152 0.77 -18.38 -0.41
N ASP A 153 -0.46 -18.82 -0.63
CA ASP A 153 -1.70 -18.18 -0.17
C ASP A 153 -2.21 -18.77 1.15
N THR A 154 -1.60 -19.85 1.60
CA THR A 154 -1.98 -20.59 2.78
C THR A 154 -0.96 -20.29 3.87
N MET A 155 -1.06 -19.08 4.44
CA MET A 155 -0.39 -18.72 5.70
C MET A 155 -1.04 -19.45 6.90
N SER A 156 -1.34 -20.74 6.75
CA SER A 156 -2.13 -21.57 7.66
C SER A 156 -1.61 -21.51 9.10
N HIS A 157 -0.29 -21.67 9.27
CA HIS A 157 0.36 -21.62 10.58
C HIS A 157 0.18 -20.27 11.30
N TYR A 158 0.13 -19.15 10.57
CA TYR A 158 -0.02 -17.82 11.17
C TYR A 158 -1.48 -17.47 11.46
N LEU A 159 -2.39 -17.98 10.65
CA LEU A 159 -3.82 -17.83 10.91
C LEU A 159 -4.23 -18.53 12.20
N ASP A 160 -3.66 -19.69 12.47
CA ASP A 160 -3.90 -20.44 13.71
C ASP A 160 -3.47 -19.65 14.95
N GLU A 161 -2.35 -18.92 14.87
CA GLU A 161 -1.83 -18.11 15.97
C GLU A 161 -2.68 -16.86 16.24
N LEU A 162 -3.10 -16.15 15.20
CA LEU A 162 -4.01 -15.01 15.32
C LEU A 162 -5.39 -15.44 15.84
N GLU A 163 -5.93 -16.55 15.32
CA GLU A 163 -7.20 -17.10 15.81
C GLU A 163 -7.08 -17.54 17.28
N ARG A 164 -5.92 -18.05 17.72
CA ARG A 164 -5.66 -18.39 19.12
C ARG A 164 -5.68 -17.15 20.02
N GLU A 165 -5.04 -16.06 19.63
CA GLU A 165 -5.06 -14.80 20.39
C GLU A 165 -6.47 -14.22 20.50
N LEU A 166 -7.22 -14.21 19.40
CA LEU A 166 -8.58 -13.68 19.41
C LEU A 166 -9.55 -14.51 20.25
N ARG A 167 -9.35 -15.83 20.31
CA ARG A 167 -10.07 -16.71 21.25
C ARG A 167 -9.66 -16.42 22.70
N PHE A 168 -8.38 -16.17 22.97
CA PHE A 168 -7.90 -15.79 24.31
C PHE A 168 -8.58 -14.51 24.82
N TYR A 169 -8.77 -13.51 23.94
CA TYR A 169 -9.49 -12.27 24.27
C TYR A 169 -11.03 -12.36 24.14
N ASN A 170 -11.61 -13.53 23.88
CA ASN A 170 -13.05 -13.76 23.66
C ASN A 170 -13.67 -12.90 22.54
N VAL A 171 -12.87 -12.47 21.55
CA VAL A 171 -13.35 -11.71 20.38
C VAL A 171 -14.09 -12.63 19.42
N ILE A 172 -13.64 -13.88 19.29
CA ILE A 172 -14.26 -14.93 18.48
C ILE A 172 -14.49 -16.18 19.33
N LYS A 173 -15.58 -16.90 19.07
CA LYS A 173 -15.95 -18.13 19.79
C LYS A 173 -15.19 -19.35 19.30
#